data_AF-A0A3N9N454-F1
#
_entry.id   AF-A0A3N9N454-F1
#
_cell.length_a   1.000
_cell.length_b   1.000
_cell.length_c   1.000
_cell.angle_alpha   90.00
_cell.angle_beta   90.00
_cell.angle_gamma   90.00
#
_symmetry.space_group_name_H-M   'P 1'
#
loop_
_entity.id
_entity.type
_entity.pdbx_description
1 polymer ?
#
loop_
_entity_poly.entity_id
_entity_poly.type
_entity_poly.pdbx_seq_one_letter_code
_entity_poly.pdbx_strand_id
1 'polypeptide(L)'
;MHNRSIFFISMSLLVFFISCGRGDVKTLEKVDLFSVPLGKLAEEIDYFQRESLRFSTDNDMEMLNGFIYITNGRSGKLLKFNSYGDLLTLIYNPDRNPYPAELMSRQSEKQEVNRTVIPWQFNSPGALAVSEDNIFIVDKVAPNRQIKDKNTLMDRNILQFSSQGEYINFIGMDGVGGQPFPYIEDMWISDSSELIVLFRTRSSDDESWYVNWYTPSGDLRYSVEIRESVIPMPAGETDLSISLDSIMPDLSRYEIILKMTYFRSAEVISSDNVSEIFGGTLNFSVTENKWHDWSRLPENTIDVDGIKIDSPYSLIGISMGRQFFLSLSDSSQYSLLIRNGEGLFSEEYRLLVDEQDIINTDFYLSGKGILCAMIYTDKEARLIWWRTDRLLENSDGNG
;
A
#
# COMPACT_ATOMS: atom_id res chain seq x y z
N MET A 1 60.08 -38.73 38.56
CA MET A 1 58.84 -39.12 39.27
C MET A 1 57.96 -37.87 39.41
N HIS A 2 56.77 -37.94 38.80
CA HIS A 2 55.50 -37.29 39.18
C HIS A 2 55.43 -35.76 39.42
N ASN A 3 54.74 -35.11 38.46
CA ASN A 3 53.77 -34.01 38.58
C ASN A 3 53.31 -33.62 39.99
N ARG A 4 53.17 -32.31 40.23
CA ARG A 4 51.85 -31.70 40.56
C ARG A 4 51.85 -30.17 40.47
N SER A 5 50.81 -29.69 39.80
CA SER A 5 50.38 -28.32 39.53
C SER A 5 50.16 -27.47 40.80
N ILE A 6 50.27 -26.15 40.67
CA ILE A 6 49.18 -25.20 40.95
C ILE A 6 49.44 -23.92 40.14
N PHE A 7 48.53 -23.71 39.22
CA PHE A 7 48.29 -22.55 38.38
C PHE A 7 47.73 -21.42 39.26
N PHE A 8 48.32 -20.22 39.25
CA PHE A 8 47.61 -19.01 39.66
C PHE A 8 47.61 -18.05 38.46
N ILE A 9 46.67 -18.30 37.54
CA ILE A 9 46.24 -17.30 36.58
C ILE A 9 45.54 -16.21 37.40
N SER A 10 46.16 -15.03 37.45
CA SER A 10 45.46 -13.79 37.77
C SER A 10 44.58 -13.45 36.57
N MET A 11 43.40 -14.07 36.51
CA MET A 11 42.33 -13.72 35.58
C MET A 11 41.67 -12.48 36.20
N SER A 12 42.29 -11.32 35.99
CA SER A 12 41.61 -10.06 36.23
C SER A 12 40.43 -10.02 35.26
N LEU A 13 39.27 -10.27 35.84
CA LEU A 13 37.96 -10.33 35.22
C LEU A 13 37.65 -8.93 34.65
N LEU A 14 38.13 -8.66 33.43
CA LEU A 14 37.67 -7.54 32.63
C LEU A 14 36.26 -7.92 32.17
N VAL A 15 35.28 -7.63 33.02
CA VAL A 15 33.87 -7.66 32.67
C VAL A 15 33.69 -6.55 31.63
N PHE A 16 33.82 -6.91 30.36
CA PHE A 16 33.27 -6.13 29.27
C PHE A 16 31.77 -6.03 29.52
N PHE A 17 31.33 -4.92 30.09
CA PHE A 17 29.98 -4.44 29.92
C PHE A 17 29.81 -4.15 28.42
N ILE A 18 29.48 -5.19 27.65
CA ILE A 18 28.79 -5.01 26.38
C ILE A 18 27.41 -4.51 26.77
N SER A 19 27.33 -3.20 26.97
CA SER A 19 26.07 -2.49 26.82
C SER A 19 25.67 -2.73 25.36
N CYS A 20 24.71 -3.62 25.13
CA CYS A 20 23.86 -3.55 23.94
C CYS A 20 23.11 -2.22 24.04
N GLY A 21 23.77 -1.13 23.66
CA GLY A 21 23.07 0.09 23.31
C GLY A 21 22.09 -0.29 22.21
N ARG A 22 20.81 0.03 22.41
CA ARG A 22 19.87 0.13 21.29
C ARG A 22 20.57 1.01 20.27
N GLY A 23 20.93 0.46 19.12
CA GLY A 23 21.51 1.25 18.03
C GLY A 23 20.55 2.38 17.72
N ASP A 24 21.08 3.58 17.48
CA ASP A 24 20.25 4.72 17.11
C ASP A 24 19.41 4.35 15.89
N VAL A 25 18.07 4.39 16.04
CA VAL A 25 17.12 4.20 14.92
C VAL A 25 17.42 5.29 13.90
N LYS A 26 17.76 4.87 12.67
CA LYS A 26 18.17 5.80 11.60
C LYS A 26 16.95 6.55 11.08
N THR A 27 17.06 7.88 10.98
CA THR A 27 16.07 8.70 10.29
C THR A 27 16.33 8.66 8.79
N LEU A 28 15.32 8.37 7.97
CA LEU A 28 15.42 8.45 6.52
C LEU A 28 15.21 9.88 6.02
N GLU A 29 16.00 10.28 5.03
CA GLU A 29 15.91 11.59 4.39
C GLU A 29 14.59 11.69 3.62
N LYS A 30 13.73 12.63 4.06
CA LYS A 30 12.54 13.06 3.34
C LYS A 30 12.97 13.96 2.19
N VAL A 31 12.38 13.79 1.01
CA VAL A 31 12.50 14.74 -0.09
C VAL A 31 11.11 15.18 -0.52
N ASP A 32 10.90 16.49 -0.53
CA ASP A 32 9.69 17.11 -1.07
C ASP A 32 9.81 17.21 -2.60
N LEU A 33 8.81 16.68 -3.32
CA LEU A 33 8.81 16.66 -4.79
C LEU A 33 8.14 17.91 -5.35
N PHE A 34 6.83 18.03 -5.11
CA PHE A 34 6.00 19.15 -5.55
C PHE A 34 4.69 19.18 -4.76
N SER A 35 3.93 20.25 -4.93
CA SER A 35 2.57 20.39 -4.40
C SER A 35 1.56 20.56 -5.52
N VAL A 36 0.34 20.09 -5.26
CA VAL A 36 -0.82 20.22 -6.14
C VAL A 36 -1.90 20.99 -5.37
N PRO A 37 -2.40 22.12 -5.90
CA PRO A 37 -3.44 22.87 -5.22
C PRO A 37 -4.73 22.05 -5.05
N LEU A 38 -5.46 22.31 -3.95
CA LEU A 38 -6.77 21.70 -3.75
C LEU A 38 -7.85 22.43 -4.57
N GLY A 39 -8.70 21.66 -5.24
CA GLY A 39 -9.79 22.21 -6.05
C GLY A 39 -10.28 21.28 -7.14
N LYS A 40 -10.94 21.82 -8.15
CA LYS A 40 -11.63 21.04 -9.20
C LYS A 40 -11.11 21.31 -10.60
N LEU A 41 -10.24 22.29 -10.77
CA LEU A 41 -9.67 22.63 -12.07
C LEU A 41 -8.69 21.55 -12.55
N ALA A 42 -8.23 21.71 -13.78
CA ALA A 42 -7.43 20.72 -14.51
C ALA A 42 -6.13 20.31 -13.79
N GLU A 43 -5.49 21.25 -13.08
CA GLU A 43 -4.23 21.04 -12.35
C GLU A 43 -4.44 20.97 -10.83
N GLU A 44 -5.67 20.71 -10.36
CA GLU A 44 -6.02 20.68 -8.94
C GLU A 44 -6.52 19.29 -8.50
N ILE A 45 -6.49 18.98 -7.21
CA ILE A 45 -7.03 17.73 -6.65
C ILE A 45 -8.21 18.04 -5.73
N ASP A 46 -9.35 17.38 -5.96
CA ASP A 46 -10.51 17.46 -5.07
C ASP A 46 -10.33 16.43 -3.95
N TYR A 47 -10.07 16.92 -2.73
CA TYR A 47 -9.91 16.11 -1.53
C TYR A 47 -11.03 16.34 -0.50
N PHE A 48 -11.64 17.52 -0.46
CA PHE A 48 -12.53 17.89 0.64
C PHE A 48 -13.84 17.07 0.68
N GLN A 49 -13.99 16.33 1.77
CA GLN A 49 -15.19 15.57 2.11
C GLN A 49 -16.30 16.54 2.55
N ARG A 50 -17.45 16.54 1.85
CA ARG A 50 -18.69 17.10 2.42
C ARG A 50 -19.36 16.00 3.24
N GLU A 51 -19.76 16.35 4.46
CA GLU A 51 -20.27 15.49 5.54
C GLU A 51 -21.02 14.21 5.09
N SER A 52 -20.74 13.09 5.78
CA SER A 52 -21.57 11.88 5.96
C SER A 52 -21.39 10.63 5.08
N LEU A 53 -20.32 10.48 4.28
CA LEU A 53 -20.06 9.21 3.57
C LEU A 53 -18.66 8.65 3.86
N ARG A 54 -18.61 7.34 4.11
CA ARG A 54 -17.48 6.53 4.59
C ARG A 54 -16.21 6.71 3.75
N PHE A 55 -15.07 6.47 4.40
CA PHE A 55 -13.67 6.54 3.95
C PHE A 55 -13.33 5.69 2.70
N SER A 56 -13.88 6.01 1.53
CA SER A 56 -13.18 5.71 0.27
C SER A 56 -12.54 7.00 -0.20
N THR A 57 -11.21 7.09 -0.10
CA THR A 57 -10.48 8.08 -0.86
C THR A 57 -10.74 7.76 -2.33
N ASP A 58 -11.57 8.58 -2.96
CA ASP A 58 -11.81 8.54 -4.40
C ASP A 58 -10.50 8.86 -5.17
N ASN A 59 -9.45 9.27 -4.47
CA ASN A 59 -8.14 9.54 -5.03
C ASN A 59 -7.19 8.39 -4.71
N ASP A 60 -6.41 8.01 -5.70
CA ASP A 60 -5.33 7.04 -5.57
C ASP A 60 -4.08 7.57 -6.26
N MET A 61 -2.90 7.08 -5.88
CA MET A 61 -1.63 7.51 -6.45
C MET A 61 -0.71 6.33 -6.72
N GLU A 62 -0.05 6.39 -7.87
CA GLU A 62 1.00 5.46 -8.23
C GLU A 62 2.26 6.17 -8.72
N MET A 63 3.42 5.58 -8.42
CA MET A 63 4.70 6.08 -8.91
C MET A 63 5.39 5.02 -9.78
N LEU A 64 5.71 5.40 -11.01
CA LEU A 64 6.44 4.55 -11.94
C LEU A 64 7.53 5.34 -12.66
N ASN A 65 8.79 4.91 -12.50
CA ASN A 65 9.95 5.46 -13.21
C ASN A 65 10.07 7.01 -13.09
N GLY A 66 9.75 7.57 -11.92
CA GLY A 66 9.82 9.03 -11.70
C GLY A 66 8.59 9.82 -12.17
N PHE A 67 7.61 9.15 -12.77
CA PHE A 67 6.30 9.72 -13.05
C PHE A 67 5.34 9.40 -11.92
N ILE A 68 4.50 10.38 -11.59
CA ILE A 68 3.45 10.26 -10.59
C ILE A 68 2.11 10.26 -11.33
N TYR A 69 1.28 9.27 -11.04
CA TYR A 69 -0.07 9.15 -11.55
C TYR A 69 -1.04 9.31 -10.39
N ILE A 70 -2.08 10.13 -10.58
CA ILE A 70 -3.08 10.40 -9.56
C ILE A 70 -4.46 10.24 -10.19
N THR A 71 -5.28 9.34 -9.66
CA THR A 71 -6.72 9.36 -9.95
C THR A 71 -7.40 10.33 -8.99
N ASN A 72 -8.37 11.06 -9.50
CA ASN A 72 -9.25 11.91 -8.69
C ASN A 72 -10.70 11.56 -8.99
N GLY A 73 -11.27 10.69 -8.18
CA GLY A 73 -12.58 10.08 -8.42
C GLY A 73 -13.72 11.08 -8.40
N ARG A 74 -13.65 12.07 -7.51
CA ARG A 74 -14.68 13.11 -7.37
C ARG A 74 -14.76 14.01 -8.59
N SER A 75 -13.62 14.46 -9.09
CA SER A 75 -13.57 15.28 -10.31
C SER A 75 -13.65 14.41 -11.56
N GLY A 76 -13.44 13.09 -11.47
CA GLY A 76 -13.47 12.20 -12.62
C GLY A 76 -12.30 12.45 -13.57
N LYS A 77 -11.06 12.39 -13.05
CA LYS A 77 -9.85 12.62 -13.85
C LYS A 77 -8.67 11.76 -13.42
N LEU A 78 -7.74 11.55 -14.34
CA LEU A 78 -6.40 11.01 -14.13
C LEU A 78 -5.40 12.11 -14.47
N LEU A 79 -4.42 12.31 -13.59
CA LEU A 79 -3.32 13.25 -13.75
C LEU A 79 -2.00 12.47 -13.80
N LYS A 80 -1.12 12.80 -14.74
CA LYS A 80 0.25 12.28 -14.79
C LYS A 80 1.24 13.43 -14.72
N PHE A 81 2.10 13.43 -13.72
CA PHE A 81 3.15 14.41 -13.49
C PHE A 81 4.54 13.82 -13.69
N ASN A 82 5.52 14.66 -14.02
CA ASN A 82 6.92 14.32 -13.75
C ASN A 82 7.25 14.59 -12.26
N SER A 83 8.45 14.20 -11.82
CA SER A 83 8.93 14.44 -10.46
C SER A 83 9.12 15.93 -10.09
N TYR A 84 9.05 16.84 -11.06
CA TYR A 84 9.14 18.29 -10.85
C TYR A 84 7.77 18.97 -10.69
N GLY A 85 6.67 18.21 -10.81
CA GLY A 85 5.31 18.73 -10.71
C GLY A 85 4.72 19.29 -12.01
N ASP A 86 5.38 19.09 -13.17
CA ASP A 86 4.76 19.43 -14.45
C ASP A 86 3.71 18.39 -14.84
N LEU A 87 2.47 18.84 -15.07
CA LEU A 87 1.42 18.01 -15.64
C LEU A 87 1.75 17.65 -17.09
N LEU A 88 1.88 16.36 -17.36
CA LEU A 88 2.19 15.77 -18.66
C LEU A 88 0.95 15.21 -19.35
N THR A 89 0.08 14.52 -18.60
CA THR A 89 -1.15 13.92 -19.15
C THR A 89 -2.34 14.21 -18.25
N LEU A 90 -3.45 14.62 -18.87
CA LEU A 90 -4.74 14.80 -18.24
C LEU A 90 -5.77 13.97 -19.02
N ILE A 91 -6.33 12.95 -18.38
CA ILE A 91 -7.53 12.27 -18.88
C ILE A 91 -8.69 12.71 -17.98
N TYR A 92 -9.76 13.29 -18.55
CA TYR A 92 -10.77 13.95 -17.72
C TYR A 92 -12.19 13.82 -18.24
N ASN A 93 -13.16 13.84 -17.32
CA ASN A 93 -14.57 13.92 -17.64
C ASN A 93 -14.97 15.37 -18.01
N PRO A 94 -15.35 15.64 -19.28
CA PRO A 94 -15.71 16.99 -19.74
C PRO A 94 -17.06 17.49 -19.20
N ASP A 95 -17.91 16.60 -18.69
CA ASP A 95 -19.19 16.97 -18.05
C ASP A 95 -18.97 17.41 -16.59
N ARG A 96 -17.83 17.05 -15.98
CA ARG A 96 -17.48 17.38 -14.59
C ARG A 96 -16.40 18.45 -14.46
N ASN A 97 -15.57 18.61 -15.49
CA ASN A 97 -14.47 19.58 -15.49
C ASN A 97 -14.59 20.49 -16.72
N PRO A 98 -14.36 21.81 -16.56
CA PRO A 98 -14.31 22.72 -17.69
C PRO A 98 -13.16 22.34 -18.65
N TYR A 99 -13.32 22.71 -19.93
CA TYR A 99 -12.24 22.57 -20.90
C TYR A 99 -10.98 23.33 -20.42
N PRO A 100 -9.79 22.67 -20.39
CA PRO A 100 -8.59 23.24 -19.77
C PRO A 100 -7.87 24.23 -20.71
N ALA A 101 -8.53 25.34 -21.05
CA ALA A 101 -8.04 26.30 -22.04
C ALA A 101 -6.64 26.86 -21.69
N GLU A 102 -6.38 27.16 -20.41
CA GLU A 102 -5.10 27.68 -19.92
C GLU A 102 -3.95 26.66 -20.02
N LEU A 103 -4.26 25.37 -19.93
CA LEU A 103 -3.28 24.31 -20.11
C LEU A 103 -2.86 24.23 -21.58
N MET A 104 -3.83 24.35 -22.48
CA MET A 104 -3.64 24.30 -23.94
C MET A 104 -2.92 25.55 -24.48
N SER A 105 -3.18 26.74 -23.90
CA SER A 105 -2.45 27.95 -24.27
C SER A 105 -0.98 27.88 -23.85
N ARG A 106 -0.68 27.39 -22.64
CA ARG A 106 0.71 27.19 -22.15
C ARG A 106 1.52 26.22 -23.02
N GLN A 107 0.88 25.22 -23.61
CA GLN A 107 1.53 24.30 -24.57
C GLN A 107 1.95 25.01 -25.87
N SER A 108 1.20 26.04 -26.27
CA SER A 108 1.51 26.80 -27.49
C SER A 108 2.67 27.78 -27.29
N GLU A 109 2.90 28.24 -26.04
CA GLU A 109 3.92 29.21 -25.68
C GLU A 109 5.24 28.58 -25.21
N LYS A 110 5.20 27.42 -24.54
CA LYS A 110 6.39 26.68 -24.07
C LYS A 110 6.66 25.47 -24.97
N GLN A 111 7.71 25.55 -25.78
CA GLN A 111 8.16 24.47 -26.69
C GLN A 111 8.71 23.20 -25.99
N GLU A 112 8.77 23.13 -24.65
CA GLU A 112 9.56 22.10 -23.95
C GLU A 112 8.75 20.96 -23.29
N VAL A 113 7.44 21.11 -23.03
CA VAL A 113 6.65 20.03 -22.40
C VAL A 113 5.49 19.61 -23.31
N ASN A 114 5.63 18.45 -23.94
CA ASN A 114 4.55 17.82 -24.70
C ASN A 114 3.47 17.34 -23.73
N ARG A 115 2.41 18.13 -23.60
CA ARG A 115 1.22 17.79 -22.80
C ARG A 115 0.18 17.07 -23.64
N THR A 116 -0.49 16.10 -23.02
CA THR A 116 -1.57 15.32 -23.61
C THR A 116 -2.85 15.51 -22.81
N VAL A 117 -3.91 15.95 -23.48
CA VAL A 117 -5.23 16.19 -22.86
C VAL A 117 -6.27 15.35 -23.58
N ILE A 118 -6.92 14.44 -22.85
CA ILE A 118 -7.81 13.42 -23.42
C ILE A 118 -9.16 13.48 -22.70
N PRO A 119 -10.28 13.76 -23.40
CA PRO A 119 -11.60 13.67 -22.81
C PRO A 119 -12.01 12.20 -22.64
N TRP A 120 -12.43 11.82 -21.44
CA TRP A 120 -12.98 10.50 -21.13
C TRP A 120 -14.09 10.57 -20.08
N GLN A 121 -15.18 9.85 -20.31
CA GLN A 121 -16.36 9.88 -19.45
C GLN A 121 -16.24 8.98 -18.22
N PHE A 122 -15.33 9.33 -17.32
CA PHE A 122 -15.20 8.66 -16.02
C PHE A 122 -16.48 8.81 -15.17
N ASN A 123 -16.99 7.71 -14.62
CA ASN A 123 -18.19 7.74 -13.77
C ASN A 123 -17.85 7.94 -12.29
N SER A 124 -16.84 7.24 -11.80
CA SER A 124 -16.31 7.29 -10.44
C SER A 124 -14.97 6.55 -10.45
N PRO A 125 -13.91 7.15 -11.03
CA PRO A 125 -12.61 6.51 -11.07
C PRO A 125 -12.10 6.34 -9.63
N GLY A 126 -11.36 5.26 -9.37
CA GLY A 126 -10.85 4.93 -8.04
C GLY A 126 -9.44 4.37 -8.13
N ALA A 127 -9.25 3.17 -7.59
CA ALA A 127 -7.95 2.51 -7.54
C ALA A 127 -7.23 2.50 -8.90
N LEU A 128 -5.91 2.61 -8.83
CA LEU A 128 -5.01 2.85 -9.94
C LEU A 128 -3.86 1.83 -9.89
N ALA A 129 -3.50 1.29 -11.04
CA ALA A 129 -2.29 0.48 -11.18
C ALA A 129 -1.62 0.82 -12.53
N VAL A 130 -0.30 0.96 -12.55
CA VAL A 130 0.43 1.42 -13.75
C VAL A 130 1.62 0.54 -14.07
N SER A 131 1.78 0.22 -15.36
CA SER A 131 2.96 -0.42 -15.93
C SER A 131 3.58 0.49 -16.99
N GLU A 132 4.71 0.08 -17.57
CA GLU A 132 5.37 0.89 -18.62
C GLU A 132 4.48 1.10 -19.85
N ASP A 133 3.61 0.12 -20.13
CA ASP A 133 2.74 0.10 -21.30
C ASP A 133 1.29 0.46 -21.00
N ASN A 134 0.83 0.28 -19.76
CA ASN A 134 -0.59 0.34 -19.44
C ASN A 134 -0.89 1.16 -18.18
N ILE A 135 -2.06 1.79 -18.18
CA ILE A 135 -2.67 2.45 -17.03
C ILE A 135 -4.01 1.75 -16.79
N PHE A 136 -4.20 1.20 -15.59
CA PHE A 136 -5.42 0.53 -15.17
C PHE A 136 -6.14 1.36 -14.11
N ILE A 137 -7.42 1.64 -14.34
CA ILE A 137 -8.21 2.49 -13.45
C ILE A 137 -9.53 1.81 -13.16
N VAL A 138 -9.85 1.58 -11.89
CA VAL A 138 -11.19 1.18 -11.49
C VAL A 138 -12.17 2.29 -11.83
N ASP A 139 -13.28 1.99 -12.50
CA ASP A 139 -14.36 2.93 -12.75
C ASP A 139 -15.73 2.28 -12.54
N LYS A 140 -16.72 3.10 -12.19
CA LYS A 140 -18.11 2.65 -12.05
C LYS A 140 -18.73 2.38 -13.41
N VAL A 141 -19.44 1.27 -13.54
CA VAL A 141 -20.21 0.98 -14.76
C VAL A 141 -21.52 1.74 -14.80
N ALA A 142 -22.01 1.99 -16.02
CA ALA A 142 -23.33 2.53 -16.25
C ALA A 142 -24.43 1.69 -15.55
N PRO A 143 -25.53 2.29 -15.08
CA PRO A 143 -26.56 1.59 -14.29
C PRO A 143 -27.13 0.31 -14.93
N ASN A 144 -27.23 0.29 -16.27
CA ASN A 144 -27.73 -0.87 -17.02
C ASN A 144 -26.75 -2.06 -17.10
N ARG A 145 -25.48 -1.86 -16.72
CA ARG A 145 -24.46 -2.92 -16.66
C ARG A 145 -24.22 -3.45 -15.24
N GLN A 146 -24.83 -2.84 -14.22
CA GLN A 146 -24.67 -3.27 -12.85
C GLN A 146 -25.39 -4.60 -12.61
N ILE A 147 -24.74 -5.51 -11.89
CA ILE A 147 -25.30 -6.82 -11.53
C ILE A 147 -25.45 -6.84 -10.01
N LYS A 148 -26.62 -7.28 -9.53
CA LYS A 148 -26.82 -7.53 -8.10
C LYS A 148 -26.87 -9.03 -7.89
N ASP A 149 -25.88 -9.57 -7.21
CA ASP A 149 -25.87 -10.97 -6.77
C ASP A 149 -26.00 -11.05 -5.25
N LYS A 150 -27.09 -11.65 -4.77
CA LYS A 150 -27.45 -11.71 -3.33
C LYS A 150 -27.35 -10.32 -2.66
N ASN A 151 -26.37 -10.16 -1.77
CA ASN A 151 -26.09 -8.95 -0.99
C ASN A 151 -24.93 -8.12 -1.56
N THR A 152 -24.36 -8.51 -2.71
CA THR A 152 -23.23 -7.86 -3.34
C THR A 152 -23.67 -7.13 -4.62
N LEU A 153 -23.33 -5.84 -4.70
CA LEU A 153 -23.50 -5.05 -5.92
C LEU A 153 -22.20 -5.10 -6.72
N MET A 154 -22.30 -5.51 -7.97
CA MET A 154 -21.21 -5.58 -8.93
C MET A 154 -21.37 -4.41 -9.89
N ASP A 155 -20.63 -3.35 -9.63
CA ASP A 155 -20.75 -2.08 -10.35
C ASP A 155 -19.39 -1.44 -10.70
N ARG A 156 -18.32 -2.24 -10.75
CA ARG A 156 -16.97 -1.77 -11.06
C ARG A 156 -16.34 -2.54 -12.21
N ASN A 157 -15.67 -1.83 -13.11
CA ASN A 157 -14.78 -2.43 -14.10
C ASN A 157 -13.41 -1.78 -13.97
N ILE A 158 -12.39 -2.39 -14.55
CA ILE A 158 -11.07 -1.79 -14.67
C ILE A 158 -10.91 -1.32 -16.12
N LEU A 159 -10.76 -0.02 -16.33
CA LEU A 159 -10.46 0.56 -17.63
C LEU A 159 -8.97 0.43 -17.91
N GLN A 160 -8.61 -0.06 -19.09
CA GLN A 160 -7.23 -0.16 -19.55
C GLN A 160 -6.96 0.93 -20.58
N PHE A 161 -5.95 1.75 -20.31
CA PHE A 161 -5.40 2.73 -21.24
C PHE A 161 -3.94 2.39 -21.56
N SER A 162 -3.46 2.82 -22.72
CA SER A 162 -2.03 2.82 -23.02
C SER A 162 -1.28 3.81 -22.13
N SER A 163 0.04 3.72 -22.07
CA SER A 163 0.87 4.68 -21.35
C SER A 163 0.82 6.11 -21.92
N GLN A 164 0.25 6.28 -23.12
CA GLN A 164 -0.07 7.57 -23.76
C GLN A 164 -1.50 8.05 -23.47
N GLY A 165 -2.31 7.24 -22.77
CA GLY A 165 -3.68 7.56 -22.37
C GLY A 165 -4.77 7.19 -23.39
N GLU A 166 -4.43 6.40 -24.42
CA GLU A 166 -5.43 5.89 -25.38
C GLU A 166 -6.20 4.73 -24.76
N TYR A 167 -7.53 4.75 -24.83
CA TYR A 167 -8.34 3.65 -24.33
C TYR A 167 -8.12 2.36 -25.13
N ILE A 168 -7.87 1.25 -24.43
CA ILE A 168 -7.63 -0.07 -25.03
C ILE A 168 -8.88 -0.94 -24.87
N ASN A 169 -9.28 -1.24 -23.63
CA ASN A 169 -10.43 -2.10 -23.32
C ASN A 169 -10.90 -1.86 -21.86
N PHE A 170 -11.81 -2.73 -21.39
CA PHE A 170 -12.08 -2.87 -19.96
C PHE A 170 -11.97 -4.33 -19.54
N ILE A 171 -11.56 -4.54 -18.30
CA ILE A 171 -11.40 -5.83 -17.63
C ILE A 171 -12.50 -5.97 -16.58
N GLY A 172 -13.17 -7.13 -16.59
CA GLY A 172 -14.09 -7.59 -15.55
C GLY A 172 -13.51 -8.81 -14.83
N MET A 173 -14.30 -9.42 -13.94
CA MET A 173 -13.86 -10.56 -13.12
C MET A 173 -13.29 -11.72 -13.97
N ASP A 174 -13.93 -12.01 -15.10
CA ASP A 174 -13.55 -13.10 -15.99
C ASP A 174 -12.56 -12.68 -17.10
N GLY A 175 -11.98 -11.48 -17.00
CA GLY A 175 -11.05 -10.90 -17.98
C GLY A 175 -11.66 -9.81 -18.86
N VAL A 176 -11.06 -9.57 -20.02
CA VAL A 176 -11.50 -8.52 -20.96
C VAL A 176 -12.97 -8.70 -21.34
N GLY A 177 -13.76 -7.64 -21.19
CA GLY A 177 -15.19 -7.70 -21.53
C GLY A 177 -16.07 -8.40 -20.48
N GLY A 178 -15.47 -8.93 -19.41
CA GLY A 178 -16.11 -9.77 -18.40
C GLY A 178 -17.15 -9.05 -17.53
N GLN A 179 -17.69 -9.81 -16.58
CA GLN A 179 -18.66 -9.27 -15.62
C GLN A 179 -18.02 -8.21 -14.72
N PRO A 180 -18.77 -7.17 -14.32
CA PRO A 180 -18.27 -6.19 -13.36
C PRO A 180 -17.80 -6.86 -12.07
N PHE A 181 -16.77 -6.30 -11.47
CA PHE A 181 -16.36 -6.58 -10.10
C PHE A 181 -17.38 -5.99 -9.10
N PRO A 182 -17.44 -6.55 -7.88
CA PRO A 182 -17.94 -5.85 -6.71
C PRO A 182 -16.97 -4.70 -6.33
N TYR A 183 -16.95 -4.32 -5.05
CA TYR A 183 -15.96 -3.37 -4.56
C TYR A 183 -14.55 -3.96 -4.71
N ILE A 184 -13.73 -3.32 -5.55
CA ILE A 184 -12.29 -3.57 -5.66
C ILE A 184 -11.63 -2.82 -4.51
N GLU A 185 -10.87 -3.53 -3.69
CA GLU A 185 -10.16 -2.95 -2.56
C GLU A 185 -8.85 -2.32 -3.00
N ASP A 186 -8.12 -2.99 -3.88
CA ASP A 186 -6.80 -2.53 -4.34
C ASP A 186 -6.39 -3.22 -5.66
N MET A 187 -5.39 -2.66 -6.34
CA MET A 187 -4.79 -3.20 -7.56
C MET A 187 -3.28 -3.01 -7.55
N TRP A 188 -2.55 -3.95 -8.16
CA TRP A 188 -1.11 -3.84 -8.32
C TRP A 188 -0.65 -4.32 -9.69
N ILE A 189 0.56 -3.91 -10.08
CA ILE A 189 1.26 -4.47 -11.24
C ILE A 189 2.44 -5.30 -10.74
N SER A 190 2.51 -6.56 -11.16
CA SER A 190 3.67 -7.42 -10.90
C SER A 190 4.89 -7.00 -11.74
N ASP A 191 6.07 -7.51 -11.40
CA ASP A 191 7.30 -7.31 -12.19
C ASP A 191 7.17 -7.88 -13.62
N SER A 192 6.26 -8.84 -13.82
CA SER A 192 5.88 -9.41 -15.13
C SER A 192 4.82 -8.59 -15.89
N SER A 193 4.48 -7.38 -15.41
CA SER A 193 3.44 -6.50 -15.93
C SER A 193 2.02 -7.11 -15.90
N GLU A 194 1.77 -8.07 -15.01
CA GLU A 194 0.44 -8.62 -14.77
C GLU A 194 -0.34 -7.70 -13.84
N LEU A 195 -1.63 -7.53 -14.12
CA LEU A 195 -2.53 -6.83 -13.23
C LEU A 195 -3.01 -7.78 -12.14
N ILE A 196 -2.83 -7.39 -10.88
CA ILE A 196 -3.33 -8.09 -9.71
C ILE A 196 -4.50 -7.29 -9.14
N VAL A 197 -5.63 -7.93 -8.87
CA VAL A 197 -6.84 -7.28 -8.39
C VAL A 197 -7.30 -7.96 -7.10
N LEU A 198 -7.39 -7.18 -6.02
CA LEU A 198 -8.02 -7.60 -4.78
C LEU A 198 -9.44 -7.06 -4.71
N PHE A 199 -10.42 -7.94 -4.51
CA PHE A 199 -11.81 -7.55 -4.30
C PHE A 199 -12.48 -8.46 -3.29
N ARG A 200 -13.58 -7.99 -2.71
CA ARG A 200 -14.36 -8.77 -1.76
C ARG A 200 -15.77 -9.03 -2.26
N THR A 201 -16.29 -10.20 -1.93
CA THR A 201 -17.71 -10.51 -2.04
C THR A 201 -18.29 -10.77 -0.66
N ARG A 202 -19.54 -10.38 -0.46
CA ARG A 202 -20.25 -10.67 0.78
C ARG A 202 -21.32 -11.71 0.53
N SER A 203 -21.19 -12.86 1.18
CA SER A 203 -22.26 -13.84 1.29
C SER A 203 -23.08 -13.61 2.56
N SER A 204 -24.16 -14.36 2.76
CA SER A 204 -25.00 -14.25 3.97
C SER A 204 -24.25 -14.62 5.24
N ASP A 205 -23.26 -15.50 5.14
CA ASP A 205 -22.67 -16.21 6.29
C ASP A 205 -21.14 -16.05 6.38
N ASP A 206 -20.51 -15.46 5.36
CA ASP A 206 -19.05 -15.34 5.26
C ASP A 206 -18.64 -14.19 4.31
N GLU A 207 -17.57 -13.49 4.64
CA GLU A 207 -16.88 -12.56 3.73
C GLU A 207 -15.73 -13.29 3.04
N SER A 208 -15.57 -13.07 1.74
CA SER A 208 -14.54 -13.75 0.96
C SER A 208 -13.80 -12.75 0.12
N TRP A 209 -12.47 -12.76 0.26
CA TRP A 209 -11.55 -11.97 -0.54
C TRP A 209 -11.08 -12.80 -1.72
N TYR A 210 -10.94 -12.15 -2.87
CA TYR A 210 -10.44 -12.73 -4.08
C TYR A 210 -9.22 -11.95 -4.54
N VAL A 211 -8.14 -12.67 -4.84
CA VAL A 211 -6.95 -12.10 -5.48
C VAL A 211 -6.82 -12.73 -6.86
N ASN A 212 -7.00 -11.92 -7.89
CA ASN A 212 -6.96 -12.35 -9.28
C ASN A 212 -5.74 -11.78 -9.99
N TRP A 213 -5.04 -12.61 -10.77
CA TRP A 213 -3.97 -12.18 -11.68
C TRP A 213 -4.49 -12.19 -13.09
N TYR A 214 -4.26 -11.09 -13.81
CA TYR A 214 -4.55 -10.93 -15.22
C TYR A 214 -3.26 -10.69 -15.98
N THR A 215 -3.14 -11.31 -17.15
CA THR A 215 -2.08 -11.01 -18.10
C THR A 215 -2.08 -9.53 -18.50
N PRO A 216 -1.00 -8.99 -19.09
CA PRO A 216 -0.98 -7.61 -19.60
C PRO A 216 -2.09 -7.31 -20.62
N SER A 217 -2.59 -8.33 -21.33
CA SER A 217 -3.73 -8.22 -22.25
C SER A 217 -5.10 -8.23 -21.56
N GLY A 218 -5.16 -8.52 -20.26
CA GLY A 218 -6.38 -8.57 -19.46
C GLY A 218 -7.04 -9.94 -19.34
N ASP A 219 -6.37 -11.03 -19.76
CA ASP A 219 -6.87 -12.39 -19.60
C ASP A 219 -6.61 -12.91 -18.18
N LEU A 220 -7.63 -13.49 -17.52
CA LEU A 220 -7.51 -14.07 -16.17
C LEU A 220 -6.56 -15.29 -16.17
N ARG A 221 -5.54 -15.26 -15.31
CA ARG A 221 -4.54 -16.34 -15.15
C ARG A 221 -4.73 -17.12 -13.85
N TYR A 222 -4.87 -16.42 -12.73
CA TYR A 222 -5.07 -17.02 -11.41
C TYR A 222 -6.24 -16.35 -10.70
N SER A 223 -6.94 -17.12 -9.87
CA SER A 223 -7.97 -16.62 -8.96
C SER A 223 -7.86 -17.40 -7.66
N VAL A 224 -7.58 -16.67 -6.58
CA VAL A 224 -7.43 -17.23 -5.23
C VAL A 224 -8.54 -16.67 -4.35
N GLU A 225 -9.28 -17.56 -3.69
CA GLU A 225 -10.25 -17.18 -2.67
C GLU A 225 -9.65 -17.35 -1.28
N ILE A 226 -9.72 -16.29 -0.46
CA ILE A 226 -9.32 -16.28 0.94
C ILE A 226 -10.58 -16.09 1.78
N ARG A 227 -10.80 -17.03 2.71
CA ARG A 227 -11.88 -16.97 3.71
C ARG A 227 -11.27 -17.02 5.09
N GLU A 228 -11.78 -16.20 5.99
CA GLU A 228 -11.27 -16.14 7.37
C GLU A 228 -11.35 -17.51 8.07
N SER A 229 -12.41 -18.26 7.78
CA SER A 229 -12.66 -19.61 8.33
C SER A 229 -11.62 -20.67 7.97
N VAL A 230 -10.79 -20.46 6.94
CA VAL A 230 -9.77 -21.42 6.48
C VAL A 230 -8.34 -20.94 6.71
N ILE A 231 -8.15 -19.76 7.31
CA ILE A 231 -6.83 -19.26 7.68
C ILE A 231 -6.29 -20.11 8.85
N PRO A 232 -5.11 -20.72 8.73
CA PRO A 232 -4.56 -21.54 9.80
C PRO A 232 -4.15 -20.69 11.00
N MET A 233 -4.37 -21.23 12.20
CA MET A 233 -3.85 -20.66 13.44
C MET A 233 -2.33 -20.84 13.51
N PRO A 234 -1.59 -19.91 14.13
CA PRO A 234 -0.17 -20.07 14.38
C PRO A 234 0.14 -21.35 15.17
N ALA A 235 1.19 -22.06 14.80
CA ALA A 235 1.57 -23.29 15.49
C ALA A 235 1.97 -23.01 16.94
N GLY A 236 1.39 -23.75 17.88
CA GLY A 236 1.69 -23.62 19.31
C GLY A 236 0.88 -22.54 20.04
N GLU A 237 0.04 -21.79 19.32
CA GLU A 237 -0.89 -20.84 19.92
C GLU A 237 -2.29 -21.47 20.07
N THR A 238 -2.90 -21.34 21.24
CA THR A 238 -4.29 -21.72 21.50
C THR A 238 -5.10 -20.51 21.96
N ASP A 239 -6.42 -20.58 21.84
CA ASP A 239 -7.36 -19.61 22.41
C ASP A 239 -7.19 -18.17 21.87
N LEU A 240 -6.88 -18.07 20.57
CA LEU A 240 -6.80 -16.80 19.85
C LEU A 240 -8.07 -16.56 19.02
N SER A 241 -8.54 -15.32 19.02
CA SER A 241 -9.36 -14.80 17.92
C SER A 241 -8.48 -14.02 16.95
N ILE A 242 -8.76 -14.13 15.66
CA ILE A 242 -8.04 -13.46 14.58
C ILE A 242 -8.89 -12.31 14.06
N SER A 243 -8.24 -11.23 13.63
CA SER A 243 -8.80 -10.28 12.68
C SER A 243 -7.83 -10.13 11.51
N LEU A 244 -8.35 -10.29 10.29
CA LEU A 244 -7.58 -10.04 9.08
C LEU A 244 -7.51 -8.54 8.82
N ASP A 245 -6.29 -7.99 8.76
CA ASP A 245 -6.09 -6.55 8.59
C ASP A 245 -5.83 -6.17 7.13
N SER A 246 -5.00 -6.95 6.42
CA SER A 246 -4.67 -6.66 5.02
C SER A 246 -4.23 -7.91 4.26
N ILE A 247 -4.44 -7.89 2.94
CA ILE A 247 -3.99 -8.89 1.99
C ILE A 247 -3.16 -8.15 0.94
N MET A 248 -1.91 -8.55 0.72
CA MET A 248 -1.03 -7.93 -0.28
C MET A 248 -0.30 -8.99 -1.10
N PRO A 249 -0.24 -8.84 -2.44
CA PRO A 249 0.57 -9.73 -3.26
C PRO A 249 2.06 -9.38 -3.15
N ASP A 250 2.92 -10.39 -3.30
CA ASP A 250 4.30 -10.15 -3.71
C ASP A 250 4.31 -9.82 -5.21
N LEU A 251 4.96 -8.71 -5.60
CA LEU A 251 4.99 -8.29 -7.00
C LEU A 251 5.96 -9.10 -7.86
N SER A 252 6.91 -9.80 -7.23
CA SER A 252 7.96 -10.57 -7.89
C SER A 252 7.66 -12.07 -7.93
N ARG A 253 6.71 -12.54 -7.10
CA ARG A 253 6.38 -13.96 -6.90
C ARG A 253 4.88 -14.16 -6.86
N TYR A 254 4.42 -15.35 -7.24
CA TYR A 254 3.01 -15.74 -7.07
C TYR A 254 2.71 -16.12 -5.61
N GLU A 255 2.84 -15.13 -4.74
CA GLU A 255 2.66 -15.23 -3.29
C GLU A 255 1.72 -14.12 -2.80
N ILE A 256 0.94 -14.44 -1.76
CA ILE A 256 0.07 -13.47 -1.07
C ILE A 256 0.47 -13.47 0.40
N ILE A 257 0.61 -12.28 0.97
CA ILE A 257 0.91 -12.08 2.37
C ILE A 257 -0.32 -11.51 3.04
N LEU A 258 -0.77 -12.20 4.09
CA LEU A 258 -1.86 -11.77 4.94
C LEU A 258 -1.27 -11.20 6.22
N LYS A 259 -1.64 -9.97 6.58
CA LYS A 259 -1.35 -9.39 7.90
C LYS A 259 -2.58 -9.54 8.76
N MET A 260 -2.39 -10.02 9.98
CA MET A 260 -3.47 -10.27 10.93
C MET A 260 -3.11 -9.72 12.30
N THR A 261 -4.15 -9.40 13.07
CA THR A 261 -4.06 -9.07 14.49
C THR A 261 -4.72 -10.20 15.28
N TYR A 262 -4.02 -10.68 16.30
CA TYR A 262 -4.46 -11.74 17.18
C TYR A 262 -4.83 -11.16 18.54
N PHE A 263 -5.93 -11.65 19.11
CA PHE A 263 -6.39 -11.26 20.43
C PHE A 263 -6.47 -12.51 21.31
N ARG A 264 -5.80 -12.46 22.47
CA ARG A 264 -5.88 -13.52 23.48
C ARG A 264 -6.90 -13.14 24.53
N SER A 265 -7.88 -14.01 24.76
CA SER A 265 -8.86 -13.83 25.84
C SER A 265 -8.17 -14.01 27.20
N ALA A 266 -8.23 -13.00 28.07
CA ALA A 266 -7.73 -13.11 29.43
C ALA A 266 -8.71 -13.95 30.27
N GLU A 267 -8.34 -15.17 30.66
CA GLU A 267 -9.20 -16.05 31.48
C GLU A 267 -9.42 -15.59 32.94
N VAL A 268 -8.90 -14.43 33.37
CA VAL A 268 -9.11 -13.94 34.75
C VAL A 268 -9.43 -12.46 34.79
N ILE A 269 -10.67 -12.16 35.23
CA ILE A 269 -11.18 -10.84 35.58
C ILE A 269 -10.43 -10.34 36.83
N SER A 270 -9.27 -9.74 36.61
CA SER A 270 -8.76 -8.67 37.46
C SER A 270 -8.75 -7.39 36.62
N SER A 271 -9.12 -6.27 37.22
CA SER A 271 -9.33 -4.96 36.58
C SER A 271 -8.14 -4.38 35.80
N ASP A 272 -7.02 -5.10 35.74
CA ASP A 272 -5.74 -4.65 35.20
C ASP A 272 -5.22 -5.49 34.00
N ASN A 273 -5.94 -6.54 33.57
CA ASN A 273 -5.47 -7.40 32.46
C ASN A 273 -6.14 -7.04 31.13
N VAL A 274 -5.40 -6.30 30.31
CA VAL A 274 -5.71 -6.08 28.89
C VAL A 274 -5.45 -7.39 28.13
N SER A 275 -6.36 -7.77 27.22
CA SER A 275 -6.12 -8.86 26.27
C SER A 275 -4.78 -8.65 25.56
N GLU A 276 -3.93 -9.67 25.48
CA GLU A 276 -2.70 -9.57 24.67
C GLU A 276 -3.09 -9.41 23.20
N ILE A 277 -2.62 -8.34 22.58
CA ILE A 277 -2.82 -8.04 21.17
C ILE A 277 -1.45 -8.10 20.50
N PHE A 278 -1.32 -8.93 19.46
CA PHE A 278 -0.10 -8.94 18.65
C PHE A 278 -0.40 -9.11 17.17
N GLY A 279 0.49 -8.56 16.34
CA GLY A 279 0.42 -8.70 14.90
C GLY A 279 1.20 -9.92 14.41
N GLY A 280 0.79 -10.47 13.28
CA GLY A 280 1.55 -11.48 12.56
C GLY A 280 1.25 -11.46 11.09
N THR A 281 2.06 -12.18 10.32
CA THR A 281 1.83 -12.38 8.90
C THR A 281 1.85 -13.86 8.56
N LEU A 282 1.11 -14.22 7.53
CA LEU A 282 1.08 -15.56 6.97
C LEU A 282 1.17 -15.46 5.44
N ASN A 283 2.00 -16.31 4.84
CA ASN A 283 2.16 -16.35 3.40
C ASN A 283 1.30 -17.46 2.77
N PHE A 284 0.88 -17.24 1.54
CA PHE A 284 0.13 -18.17 0.73
C PHE A 284 0.72 -18.25 -0.68
N SER A 285 1.14 -19.44 -1.09
CA SER A 285 1.59 -19.71 -2.45
C SER A 285 0.39 -19.90 -3.37
N VAL A 286 0.25 -19.02 -4.35
CA VAL A 286 -0.81 -19.08 -5.37
C VAL A 286 -0.65 -20.30 -6.26
N THR A 287 0.60 -20.65 -6.60
CA THR A 287 0.89 -21.77 -7.51
C THR A 287 0.75 -23.13 -6.83
N GLU A 288 1.09 -23.23 -5.55
CA GLU A 288 0.97 -24.48 -4.79
C GLU A 288 -0.38 -24.63 -4.08
N ASN A 289 -1.15 -23.53 -3.96
CA ASN A 289 -2.41 -23.44 -3.23
C ASN A 289 -2.25 -23.87 -1.77
N LYS A 290 -1.23 -23.31 -1.09
CA LYS A 290 -0.84 -23.70 0.28
C LYS A 290 -0.37 -22.51 1.11
N TRP A 291 -0.68 -22.57 2.40
CA TRP A 291 -0.14 -21.68 3.43
C TRP A 291 1.28 -22.07 3.83
N HIS A 292 2.13 -21.08 4.10
CA HIS A 292 3.47 -21.28 4.64
C HIS A 292 3.96 -20.03 5.41
N ASP A 293 5.10 -20.19 6.10
CA ASP A 293 5.89 -19.11 6.69
C ASP A 293 5.12 -18.08 7.55
N TRP A 294 4.48 -18.57 8.61
CA TRP A 294 3.95 -17.69 9.64
C TRP A 294 5.08 -17.00 10.42
N SER A 295 4.88 -15.72 10.76
CA SER A 295 5.81 -14.97 11.61
C SER A 295 5.09 -13.90 12.43
N ARG A 296 5.50 -13.75 13.69
CA ARG A 296 5.02 -12.71 14.62
C ARG A 296 5.72 -11.38 14.31
N LEU A 297 4.95 -10.29 14.33
CA LEU A 297 5.48 -8.92 14.24
C LEU A 297 5.98 -8.47 15.62
N PRO A 298 7.02 -7.61 15.68
CA PRO A 298 7.44 -7.03 16.94
C PRO A 298 6.33 -6.17 17.52
N GLU A 299 6.25 -6.17 18.84
CA GLU A 299 5.39 -5.25 19.56
C GLU A 299 5.90 -3.83 19.38
N ASN A 300 4.98 -2.90 19.18
CA ASN A 300 5.29 -1.49 19.13
C ASN A 300 4.33 -0.72 20.03
N THR A 301 4.89 0.16 20.86
CA THR A 301 4.15 0.97 21.81
C THR A 301 4.62 2.41 21.72
N ILE A 302 3.69 3.34 21.74
CA ILE A 302 3.95 4.77 21.81
C ILE A 302 3.65 5.28 23.21
N ASP A 303 4.39 6.29 23.65
CA ASP A 303 4.15 6.97 24.92
C ASP A 303 3.37 8.25 24.64
N VAL A 304 2.13 8.31 25.11
CA VAL A 304 1.25 9.48 25.01
C VAL A 304 0.96 9.95 26.42
N ASP A 305 1.51 11.11 26.79
CA ASP A 305 1.36 11.72 28.11
C ASP A 305 1.71 10.79 29.30
N GLY A 306 2.72 9.91 29.13
CA GLY A 306 3.15 8.94 30.13
C GLY A 306 2.39 7.62 30.10
N ILE A 307 1.44 7.44 29.17
CA ILE A 307 0.68 6.21 28.97
C ILE A 307 1.22 5.49 27.74
N LYS A 308 1.63 4.24 27.94
CA LYS A 308 2.00 3.35 26.82
C LYS A 308 0.76 2.83 26.13
N ILE A 309 0.67 3.06 24.83
CA ILE A 309 -0.43 2.63 23.97
C ILE A 309 0.14 1.76 22.87
N ASP A 310 -0.49 0.63 22.58
CA ASP A 310 -0.12 -0.24 21.46
C ASP A 310 -0.31 0.51 20.15
N SER A 311 0.74 0.52 19.32
CA SER A 311 0.72 1.11 17.98
C SER A 311 1.07 0.02 16.97
N PRO A 312 0.10 -0.85 16.60
CA PRO A 312 0.37 -1.98 15.74
C PRO A 312 0.89 -1.53 14.37
N TYR A 313 1.77 -2.33 13.79
CA TYR A 313 2.25 -2.12 12.43
C TYR A 313 1.16 -2.43 11.41
N SER A 314 1.04 -1.58 10.40
CA SER A 314 0.27 -1.80 9.18
C SER A 314 1.21 -2.26 8.08
N LEU A 315 0.86 -3.32 7.35
CA LEU A 315 1.57 -3.69 6.13
C LEU A 315 1.20 -2.67 5.06
N ILE A 316 2.19 -2.00 4.46
CA ILE A 316 1.98 -0.92 3.48
C ILE A 316 2.44 -1.30 2.06
N GLY A 317 3.11 -2.44 1.91
CA GLY A 317 3.49 -2.94 0.59
C GLY A 317 4.58 -4.00 0.64
N ILE A 318 4.81 -4.60 -0.52
CA ILE A 318 5.83 -5.62 -0.74
C ILE A 318 6.61 -5.25 -1.99
N SER A 319 7.92 -5.18 -1.89
CA SER A 319 8.79 -4.89 -3.01
C SER A 319 10.08 -5.70 -2.90
N MET A 320 10.53 -6.27 -4.01
CA MET A 320 11.73 -7.10 -4.10
C MET A 320 11.78 -8.21 -3.03
N GLY A 321 10.65 -8.86 -2.77
CA GLY A 321 10.53 -9.93 -1.75
C GLY A 321 10.61 -9.45 -0.30
N ARG A 322 10.57 -8.14 -0.04
CA ARG A 322 10.60 -7.56 1.30
C ARG A 322 9.28 -6.90 1.65
N GLN A 323 8.91 -7.04 2.91
CA GLN A 323 7.65 -6.53 3.44
C GLN A 323 7.90 -5.23 4.21
N PHE A 324 7.10 -4.22 3.92
CA PHE A 324 7.21 -2.89 4.49
C PHE A 324 6.05 -2.67 5.45
N PHE A 325 6.40 -2.31 6.68
CA PHE A 325 5.44 -2.09 7.76
C PHE A 325 5.58 -0.69 8.32
N LEU A 326 4.46 0.00 8.49
CA LEU A 326 4.42 1.35 9.02
C LEU A 326 3.65 1.38 10.33
N SER A 327 4.15 2.12 11.31
CA SER A 327 3.43 2.38 12.55
C SER A 327 3.59 3.83 12.96
N LEU A 328 2.53 4.45 13.46
CA LEU A 328 2.59 5.80 14.01
C LEU A 328 3.41 5.76 15.30
N SER A 329 4.47 6.56 15.38
CA SER A 329 5.35 6.65 16.56
C SER A 329 5.05 7.88 17.42
N ASP A 330 4.61 8.97 16.77
CA ASP A 330 4.17 10.23 17.36
C ASP A 330 3.26 10.94 16.32
N SER A 331 2.62 12.04 16.70
CA SER A 331 1.76 12.89 15.86
C SER A 331 2.31 13.24 14.47
N SER A 332 3.63 13.26 14.26
CA SER A 332 4.26 13.55 12.97
C SER A 332 5.43 12.61 12.61
N GLN A 333 5.52 11.47 13.29
CA GLN A 333 6.61 10.52 13.11
C GLN A 333 6.09 9.11 12.90
N TYR A 334 6.69 8.40 11.96
CA TYR A 334 6.38 7.01 11.69
C TYR A 334 7.61 6.14 11.87
N SER A 335 7.40 4.93 12.40
CA SER A 335 8.38 3.86 12.36
C SER A 335 8.11 3.03 11.12
N LEU A 336 9.16 2.83 10.32
CA LEU A 336 9.18 1.97 9.15
C LEU A 336 10.02 0.74 9.48
N LEU A 337 9.37 -0.40 9.52
CA LEU A 337 9.98 -1.70 9.73
C LEU A 337 10.04 -2.43 8.38
N ILE A 338 11.24 -2.88 7.99
CA ILE A 338 11.45 -3.67 6.77
C ILE A 338 11.82 -5.09 7.18
N ARG A 339 11.16 -6.07 6.57
CA ARG A 339 11.40 -7.50 6.83
C ARG A 339 11.76 -8.25 5.56
N ASN A 340 12.79 -9.07 5.66
CA ASN A 340 13.21 -9.97 4.57
C ASN A 340 12.27 -11.18 4.47
N GLY A 341 12.26 -11.84 3.31
CA GLY A 341 11.44 -13.03 3.05
C GLY A 341 11.68 -14.22 3.98
N GLU A 342 12.83 -14.29 4.66
CA GLU A 342 13.18 -15.35 5.62
C GLU A 342 12.60 -15.13 7.04
N GLY A 343 11.76 -14.10 7.24
CA GLY A 343 11.08 -13.83 8.50
C GLY A 343 11.92 -13.13 9.57
N LEU A 344 13.21 -12.87 9.31
CA LEU A 344 14.05 -12.02 10.15
C LEU A 344 13.83 -10.54 9.80
N PHE A 345 13.58 -9.72 10.83
CA PHE A 345 13.51 -8.27 10.69
C PHE A 345 14.89 -7.76 10.33
N SER A 346 14.99 -7.04 9.21
CA SER A 346 16.27 -6.50 8.78
C SER A 346 16.59 -5.24 9.57
N GLU A 347 15.68 -4.25 9.55
CA GLU A 347 16.00 -2.90 10.04
C GLU A 347 14.72 -2.11 10.37
N GLU A 348 14.85 -1.18 11.33
CA GLU A 348 13.81 -0.20 11.70
C GLU A 348 14.33 1.22 11.42
N TYR A 349 13.45 2.06 10.88
CA TYR A 349 13.75 3.41 10.42
C TYR A 349 12.72 4.41 10.93
N ARG A 350 13.15 5.65 11.15
CA ARG A 350 12.24 6.76 11.47
C ARG A 350 11.95 7.59 10.22
N LEU A 351 10.68 7.84 9.97
CA LEU A 351 10.20 8.79 8.98
C LEU A 351 9.68 10.03 9.69
N LEU A 352 10.22 11.19 9.34
CA LEU A 352 9.71 12.47 9.81
C LEU A 352 8.79 13.03 8.73
N VAL A 353 7.54 13.24 9.09
CA VAL A 353 6.59 13.98 8.26
C VAL A 353 6.58 15.45 8.66
N ASP A 354 6.65 15.77 9.96
CA ASP A 354 6.68 17.10 10.61
C ASP A 354 6.22 18.30 9.76
N GLU A 355 4.90 18.51 9.74
CA GLU A 355 4.23 19.57 8.99
C GLU A 355 3.09 20.17 9.84
N GLN A 356 2.90 21.48 9.73
CA GLN A 356 1.72 22.13 10.32
C GLN A 356 0.48 21.84 9.47
N ASP A 357 -0.68 21.79 10.12
CA ASP A 357 -1.99 21.69 9.46
C ASP A 357 -2.20 20.44 8.57
N ILE A 358 -1.55 19.30 8.91
CA ILE A 358 -1.83 18.01 8.26
C ILE A 358 -3.28 17.61 8.54
N ILE A 359 -4.05 17.43 7.46
CA ILE A 359 -5.41 16.88 7.52
C ILE A 359 -5.36 15.36 7.35
N ASN A 360 -4.53 14.86 6.43
CA ASN A 360 -4.36 13.43 6.17
C ASN A 360 -3.01 13.13 5.51
N THR A 361 -2.55 11.89 5.63
CA THR A 361 -1.36 11.38 4.93
C THR A 361 -1.65 9.99 4.38
N ASP A 362 -1.59 9.85 3.06
CA ASP A 362 -1.70 8.56 2.39
C ASP A 362 -0.31 8.08 1.95
N PHE A 363 0.05 6.84 2.30
CA PHE A 363 1.35 6.23 1.99
C PHE A 363 1.22 5.22 0.85
N TYR A 364 2.22 5.18 -0.02
CA TYR A 364 2.26 4.33 -1.20
C TYR A 364 3.66 3.75 -1.39
N LEU A 365 3.76 2.45 -1.61
CA LEU A 365 5.03 1.81 -1.94
C LEU A 365 5.07 1.51 -3.44
N SER A 366 5.98 2.16 -4.17
CA SER A 366 6.17 1.85 -5.58
C SER A 366 6.71 0.42 -5.78
N GLY A 367 6.50 -0.17 -6.95
CA GLY A 367 7.01 -1.51 -7.26
C GLY A 367 8.54 -1.66 -7.10
N LYS A 368 9.30 -0.57 -7.28
CA LYS A 368 10.76 -0.52 -7.07
C LYS A 368 11.18 -0.22 -5.63
N GLY A 369 10.22 -0.14 -4.70
CA GLY A 369 10.49 -0.01 -3.28
C GLY A 369 10.76 1.42 -2.82
N ILE A 370 10.45 2.45 -3.61
CA ILE A 370 10.41 3.84 -3.14
C ILE A 370 9.10 4.05 -2.39
N LEU A 371 9.18 4.50 -1.14
CA LEU A 371 8.05 4.89 -0.31
C LEU A 371 7.69 6.35 -0.61
N CYS A 372 6.46 6.57 -1.02
CA CYS A 372 5.89 7.88 -1.31
C CYS A 372 4.79 8.20 -0.30
N ALA A 373 4.53 9.48 -0.09
CA ALA A 373 3.34 9.92 0.61
C ALA A 373 2.71 11.14 -0.07
N MET A 374 1.38 11.18 -0.03
CA MET A 374 0.59 12.34 -0.38
C MET A 374 0.03 12.95 0.91
N ILE A 375 0.53 14.13 1.28
CA ILE A 375 0.16 14.85 2.50
C ILE A 375 -0.84 15.93 2.14
N TYR A 376 -2.05 15.82 2.67
CA TYR A 376 -3.09 16.82 2.48
C TYR A 376 -3.08 17.85 3.60
N THR A 377 -3.02 19.13 3.22
CA THR A 377 -3.17 20.28 4.12
C THR A 377 -4.49 21.01 3.84
N ASP A 378 -4.72 22.14 4.50
CA ASP A 378 -5.83 23.03 4.21
C ASP A 378 -5.75 23.73 2.83
N LYS A 379 -4.57 23.71 2.19
CA LYS A 379 -4.29 24.46 0.95
C LYS A 379 -3.95 23.58 -0.25
N GLU A 380 -3.20 22.51 -0.02
CA GLU A 380 -2.59 21.72 -1.09
C GLU A 380 -2.39 20.25 -0.69
N ALA A 381 -2.24 19.39 -1.70
CA ALA A 381 -1.72 18.05 -1.56
C ALA A 381 -0.23 18.06 -1.92
N ARG A 382 0.64 17.64 -1.00
CA ARG A 382 2.09 17.60 -1.21
C ARG A 382 2.57 16.20 -1.41
N LEU A 383 3.44 16.03 -2.38
CA LEU A 383 4.02 14.75 -2.69
C LEU A 383 5.45 14.72 -2.19
N ILE A 384 5.73 13.72 -1.38
CA ILE A 384 7.04 13.48 -0.78
C ILE A 384 7.45 12.03 -1.01
N TRP A 385 8.75 11.75 -0.91
CA TRP A 385 9.23 10.37 -0.89
C TRP A 385 10.35 10.14 0.12
N TRP A 386 10.65 8.87 0.35
CA TRP A 386 11.87 8.38 0.96
C TRP A 386 12.48 7.33 0.02
N ARG A 387 13.79 7.43 -0.22
CA ARG A 387 14.55 6.51 -1.09
C ARG A 387 14.83 5.17 -0.40
N THR A 388 13.76 4.48 -0.02
CA THR A 388 13.80 3.15 0.62
C THR A 388 14.29 2.06 -0.33
N ASP A 389 14.21 2.28 -1.63
CA ASP A 389 14.80 1.43 -2.69
C ASP A 389 16.31 1.24 -2.49
N ARG A 390 17.02 2.29 -2.04
CA ARG A 390 18.47 2.21 -1.75
C ARG A 390 18.80 1.30 -0.58
N LEU A 391 17.84 1.04 0.30
CA LEU A 391 18.03 0.12 1.43
C LEU A 391 17.99 -1.33 0.95
N LEU A 392 17.26 -1.59 -0.14
CA LEU A 392 17.14 -2.89 -0.78
C LEU A 392 18.44 -3.27 -1.50
N GLU A 393 19.02 -2.34 -2.26
CA GLU A 393 20.27 -2.56 -3.01
C GLU A 393 21.49 -2.87 -2.12
N ASN A 394 21.60 -2.20 -0.97
CA ASN A 394 22.77 -2.29 -0.10
C ASN A 394 22.87 -3.59 0.70
N SER A 395 21.80 -4.37 0.77
CA SER A 395 21.74 -5.61 1.56
C SER A 395 22.11 -6.85 0.75
N ASP A 396 22.05 -6.77 -0.58
CA ASP A 396 22.47 -7.85 -1.49
C ASP A 396 24.00 -7.83 -1.75
N GLY A 397 24.71 -6.82 -1.24
CA GLY A 397 26.15 -6.60 -1.46
C GLY A 397 27.10 -7.15 -0.38
N ASN A 398 26.59 -7.79 0.67
CA ASN A 398 27.39 -8.42 1.74
C ASN A 398 27.30 -9.96 1.69
N GLY A 399 27.51 -10.53 0.50
CA GLY A 399 27.70 -11.98 0.29
C GLY A 399 29.16 -12.40 0.35
#